data_AF-A0A9D6L0M5-F1
#
_entry.id   AF-A0A9D6L0M5-F1
#
_cell.length_a   1.000
_cell.length_b   1.000
_cell.length_c   1.000
_cell.angle_alpha   90.00
_cell.angle_beta   90.00
_cell.angle_gamma   90.00
#
_symmetry.space_group_name_H-M   'P 1'
#
loop_
_entity.id
_entity.type
_entity.pdbx_description
1 polymer ?
#
loop_
_entity_poly.entity_id
_entity_poly.type
_entity_poly.pdbx_seq_one_letter_code
_entity_poly.pdbx_strand_id
1 'polypeptide(L)'
;AELNSLEQPERPKIVIEESCHEINFFEDYYETVKWGCCGAENQLEFYDYDKKLIIEGTSTITKCRIPNSHLRFFASIDGGIRLSFSSSDQYLIQIISPPNFQDENCGPIPTDIIFESADSKDKYDQTNNEYEFWSLNGVKEKERINNLTIKVKWTCADVSEPIMIPIINGKPFGKDERVQSVSLS
;
A
#
# COMPACT_ATOMS: atom_id res chain seq x y z
N ALA A 1 5.33 -25.93 2.08
CA ALA A 1 6.70 -26.14 1.57
C ALA A 1 7.68 -25.68 2.63
N GLU A 2 8.85 -26.32 2.77
CA GLU A 2 9.86 -25.98 3.78
C GLU A 2 11.02 -25.22 3.11
N LEU A 3 11.42 -24.07 3.65
CA LEU A 3 12.54 -23.27 3.15
C LEU A 3 13.45 -22.88 4.32
N ASN A 4 14.74 -23.18 4.21
CA ASN A 4 15.76 -22.81 5.18
C ASN A 4 16.60 -21.64 4.65
N SER A 5 16.92 -20.68 5.53
CA SER A 5 17.97 -19.69 5.24
C SER A 5 19.34 -20.39 5.25
N LEU A 6 20.09 -20.25 4.15
CA LEU A 6 21.45 -20.80 4.02
C LEU A 6 22.44 -20.21 5.01
N GLU A 7 22.19 -19.00 5.51
CA GLU A 7 23.15 -18.25 6.29
C GLU A 7 22.95 -18.40 7.81
N GLN A 8 21.76 -18.83 8.26
CA GLN A 8 21.42 -18.93 9.68
C GLN A 8 20.44 -20.10 9.98
N PRO A 9 20.94 -21.34 10.04
CA PRO A 9 20.11 -22.55 10.20
C PRO A 9 19.40 -22.70 11.56
N GLU A 10 19.74 -21.87 12.55
CA GLU A 10 19.13 -21.88 13.89
C GLU A 10 17.98 -20.87 14.07
N ARG A 11 17.70 -20.02 13.06
CA ARG A 11 16.57 -19.08 13.08
C ARG A 11 15.24 -19.81 12.79
N PRO A 12 14.14 -19.35 13.40
CA PRO A 12 12.95 -20.17 13.58
C PRO A 12 12.34 -20.59 12.25
N LYS A 13 11.93 -21.87 12.22
CA LYS A 13 11.01 -22.45 11.26
C LYS A 13 9.80 -21.51 11.08
N ILE A 14 9.72 -20.81 9.95
CA ILE A 14 8.53 -20.01 9.63
C ILE A 14 7.44 -21.00 9.22
N VAL A 15 6.56 -21.32 10.17
CA VAL A 15 5.33 -22.08 9.88
C VAL A 15 4.28 -21.06 9.49
N ILE A 16 3.99 -20.93 8.19
CA ILE A 16 2.89 -20.10 7.69
C ILE A 16 1.62 -20.93 7.76
N GLU A 17 0.66 -20.50 8.59
CA GLU A 17 -0.63 -21.19 8.78
C GLU A 17 -1.77 -20.53 7.98
N GLU A 18 -1.43 -19.57 7.12
CA GLU A 18 -2.40 -18.80 6.37
C GLU A 18 -3.09 -19.65 5.30
N SER A 19 -4.42 -19.51 5.22
CA SER A 19 -5.24 -20.16 4.20
C SER A 19 -5.14 -19.38 2.88
N CYS A 20 -4.01 -19.52 2.19
CA CYS A 20 -3.75 -18.88 0.90
C CYS A 20 -3.48 -19.90 -0.21
N HIS A 21 -3.57 -19.43 -1.46
CA HIS A 21 -3.26 -20.25 -2.64
C HIS A 21 -1.77 -20.15 -3.02
N GLU A 22 -1.15 -19.00 -2.78
CA GLU A 22 0.25 -18.72 -3.10
C GLU A 22 0.92 -17.92 -1.98
N ILE A 23 2.24 -18.11 -1.83
CA ILE A 23 3.09 -17.35 -0.90
C ILE A 23 4.35 -16.92 -1.64
N ASN A 24 4.66 -15.64 -1.58
CA ASN A 24 5.87 -15.04 -2.14
C ASN A 24 6.74 -14.45 -1.03
N PHE A 25 8.03 -14.75 -1.03
CA PHE A 25 8.97 -14.28 0.00
C PHE A 25 9.81 -13.13 -0.53
N PHE A 26 9.89 -12.05 0.26
CA PHE A 26 10.74 -10.89 0.00
C PHE A 26 11.71 -10.68 1.16
N GLU A 27 12.62 -9.72 1.02
CA GLU A 27 13.66 -9.46 2.02
C GLU A 27 13.09 -9.17 3.42
N ASP A 28 12.05 -8.33 3.49
CA ASP A 28 11.54 -7.76 4.76
C ASP A 28 10.10 -8.21 5.11
N TYR A 29 9.43 -8.93 4.21
CA TYR A 29 8.04 -9.36 4.36
C TYR A 29 7.77 -10.60 3.49
N TYR A 30 6.63 -11.25 3.71
CA TYR A 30 6.06 -12.21 2.76
C TYR A 30 4.66 -11.77 2.34
N GLU A 31 4.29 -12.13 1.13
CA GLU A 31 2.99 -11.91 0.52
C GLU A 31 2.22 -13.23 0.49
N THR A 32 0.96 -13.19 0.87
CA THR A 32 -0.01 -14.27 0.64
C THR A 32 -0.97 -13.82 -0.45
N VAL A 33 -1.34 -14.75 -1.34
CA VAL A 33 -2.34 -14.49 -2.37
C VAL A 33 -3.44 -15.53 -2.28
N LYS A 34 -4.68 -15.04 -2.25
CA LYS A 34 -5.88 -15.85 -2.38
C LYS A 34 -6.63 -15.44 -3.63
N TRP A 35 -6.41 -16.21 -4.69
CA TRP A 35 -7.13 -16.10 -5.96
C TRP A 35 -8.65 -16.17 -5.76
N GLY A 36 -9.35 -15.16 -6.29
CA GLY A 36 -10.80 -15.16 -6.36
C GLY A 36 -11.31 -16.16 -7.40
N CYS A 37 -12.58 -16.54 -7.28
CA CYS A 37 -13.27 -17.39 -8.25
C CYS A 37 -14.61 -16.75 -8.64
N CYS A 38 -15.08 -17.00 -9.87
CA CYS A 38 -16.40 -16.57 -10.34
C CYS A 38 -16.67 -15.06 -10.24
N GLY A 39 -15.66 -14.22 -10.53
CA GLY A 39 -15.78 -12.76 -10.48
C GLY A 39 -15.47 -12.13 -9.12
N ALA A 40 -15.13 -12.94 -8.11
CA ALA A 40 -14.50 -12.41 -6.89
C ALA A 40 -13.08 -11.92 -7.19
N GLU A 41 -12.68 -10.82 -6.56
CA GLU A 41 -11.33 -10.27 -6.65
C GLU A 41 -10.31 -11.13 -5.88
N ASN A 42 -9.04 -10.98 -6.25
CA ASN A 42 -7.95 -11.60 -5.50
C ASN A 42 -7.74 -10.86 -4.18
N GLN A 43 -7.43 -11.60 -3.12
CA GLN A 43 -7.02 -11.00 -1.85
C GLN A 43 -5.50 -11.13 -1.73
N LEU A 44 -4.83 -10.00 -1.49
CA LEU A 44 -3.40 -9.94 -1.24
C LEU A 44 -3.20 -9.44 0.19
N GLU A 45 -2.33 -10.09 0.95
CA GLU A 45 -1.96 -9.68 2.29
C GLU A 45 -0.45 -9.77 2.46
N PHE A 46 0.16 -8.71 2.99
CA PHE A 46 1.59 -8.67 3.27
C PHE A 46 1.79 -8.76 4.77
N TYR A 47 2.72 -9.61 5.20
CA TYR A 47 3.02 -9.86 6.59
C TYR A 47 4.51 -9.68 6.86
N ASP A 48 4.85 -9.21 8.06
CA ASP A 48 6.21 -9.33 8.54
C ASP A 48 6.55 -10.79 8.90
N TYR A 49 7.83 -11.08 9.11
CA TYR A 49 8.28 -12.42 9.49
C TYR A 49 7.87 -12.84 10.92
N ASP A 50 7.30 -11.93 11.72
CA ASP A 50 6.62 -12.23 12.99
C ASP A 50 5.12 -12.58 12.78
N LYS A 51 4.66 -12.70 11.52
CA LYS A 51 3.27 -12.98 11.12
C LYS A 51 2.28 -11.86 11.44
N LYS A 52 2.74 -10.61 11.57
CA LYS A 52 1.83 -9.47 11.76
C LYS A 52 1.50 -8.86 10.42
N LEU A 53 0.21 -8.63 10.18
CA LEU A 53 -0.29 -8.00 8.96
C LEU A 53 0.32 -6.60 8.83
N ILE A 54 1.00 -6.35 7.71
CA ILE A 54 1.51 -5.05 7.30
C ILE A 54 0.42 -4.30 6.55
N ILE A 55 -0.18 -4.93 5.54
CA ILE A 55 -1.24 -4.35 4.72
C ILE A 55 -2.02 -5.45 4.01
N GLU A 56 -3.29 -5.19 3.72
CA GLU A 56 -4.18 -6.03 2.91
C GLU A 56 -4.77 -5.19 1.77
N GLY A 57 -5.10 -5.82 0.65
CA GLY A 57 -5.73 -5.14 -0.48
C GLY A 57 -6.45 -6.12 -1.41
N THR A 58 -7.41 -5.61 -2.18
CA THR A 58 -8.05 -6.38 -3.23
C THR A 58 -7.39 -6.08 -4.57
N SER A 59 -7.08 -7.14 -5.32
CA SER A 59 -6.42 -7.12 -6.63
C SER A 59 -4.96 -6.63 -6.65
N THR A 60 -4.62 -5.50 -6.03
CA THR A 60 -3.27 -4.92 -6.06
C THR A 60 -2.88 -4.23 -4.75
N ILE A 61 -1.59 -4.33 -4.41
CA ILE A 61 -0.93 -3.52 -3.37
C ILE A 61 0.24 -2.80 -4.03
N THR A 62 0.21 -1.47 -4.01
CA THR A 62 1.30 -0.64 -4.55
C THR A 62 2.45 -0.61 -3.55
N LYS A 63 3.61 -1.07 -3.99
CA LYS A 63 4.85 -1.08 -3.20
C LYS A 63 5.62 0.21 -3.41
N CYS A 64 6.30 0.66 -2.38
CA CYS A 64 7.14 1.86 -2.43
C CYS A 64 8.47 1.57 -1.75
N ARG A 65 9.57 1.84 -2.46
CA ARG A 65 10.92 1.72 -1.91
C ARG A 65 11.70 3.02 -2.02
N ILE A 66 12.52 3.27 -1.01
CA ILE A 66 13.48 4.38 -0.98
C ILE A 66 14.88 3.81 -1.26
N PRO A 67 15.54 4.21 -2.35
CA PRO A 67 16.89 3.75 -2.67
C PRO A 67 17.89 4.03 -1.55
N ASN A 68 18.85 3.11 -1.39
CA ASN A 68 19.85 3.15 -0.31
C ASN A 68 19.22 3.33 1.08
N SER A 69 18.02 2.80 1.31
CA SER A 69 17.31 2.78 2.58
C SER A 69 16.72 1.40 2.86
N HIS A 70 16.46 1.13 4.13
CA HIS A 70 15.63 0.00 4.57
C HIS A 70 14.14 0.37 4.60
N LEU A 71 13.81 1.65 4.40
CA LEU A 71 12.43 2.11 4.41
C LEU A 71 11.69 1.65 3.16
N ARG A 72 10.60 0.94 3.41
CA ARG A 72 9.56 0.59 2.43
C ARG A 72 8.21 1.01 2.99
N PHE A 73 7.27 1.24 2.11
CA PHE A 73 5.88 1.42 2.49
C PHE A 73 4.95 0.90 1.40
N PHE A 74 3.70 0.71 1.77
CA PHE A 74 2.72 0.03 0.94
C PHE A 74 1.43 0.82 0.97
N ALA A 75 0.73 0.84 -0.16
CA ALA A 75 -0.61 1.37 -0.22
C ALA A 75 -1.57 0.43 -0.95
N SER A 76 -2.81 0.41 -0.50
CA SER A 76 -3.87 -0.40 -1.09
C SER A 76 -5.21 0.31 -1.00
N ILE A 77 -6.15 -0.15 -1.82
CA ILE A 77 -7.56 0.23 -1.75
C ILE A 77 -8.33 -0.97 -1.22
N ASP A 78 -9.00 -0.79 -0.08
CA ASP A 78 -9.94 -1.77 0.48
C ASP A 78 -10.84 -1.05 1.51
N GLY A 79 -12.08 -0.74 1.12
CA GLY A 79 -13.00 0.05 1.95
C GLY A 79 -12.52 1.47 2.29
N GLY A 80 -11.47 1.93 1.61
CA GLY A 80 -10.71 3.15 1.91
C GLY A 80 -9.28 3.02 1.38
N ILE A 81 -8.45 4.01 1.65
CA ILE A 81 -7.03 3.98 1.28
C ILE A 81 -6.23 3.56 2.49
N ARG A 82 -5.44 2.51 2.38
CA ARG A 82 -4.52 2.09 3.42
C ARG A 82 -3.11 2.51 3.06
N LEU A 83 -2.36 3.00 4.03
CA LEU A 83 -0.93 3.27 3.93
C LEU A 83 -0.23 2.59 5.10
N SER A 84 0.81 1.83 4.83
CA SER A 84 1.55 1.10 5.87
C SER A 84 3.05 1.20 5.65
N PHE A 85 3.78 1.55 6.71
CA PHE A 85 5.25 1.48 6.75
C PHE A 85 5.74 0.22 7.47
N SER A 86 4.90 -0.39 8.31
CA SER A 86 5.14 -1.65 8.99
C SER A 86 3.83 -2.18 9.59
N SER A 87 3.85 -3.40 10.13
CA SER A 87 2.71 -3.96 10.87
C SER A 87 2.27 -3.11 12.07
N SER A 88 3.14 -2.26 12.61
CA SER A 88 2.85 -1.36 13.75
C SER A 88 2.52 0.08 13.35
N ASP A 89 2.65 0.42 12.06
CA ASP A 89 2.55 1.79 11.57
C ASP A 89 1.69 1.85 10.31
N GLN A 90 0.39 1.78 10.55
CA GLN A 90 -0.65 1.74 9.53
C GLN A 90 -1.56 2.96 9.64
N TYR A 91 -2.10 3.39 8.51
CA TYR A 91 -3.09 4.45 8.40
C TYR A 91 -4.22 3.99 7.49
N LEU A 92 -5.46 4.30 7.88
CA LEU A 92 -6.66 4.14 7.07
C LEU A 92 -7.24 5.52 6.78
N ILE A 93 -7.37 5.86 5.52
CA ILE A 93 -8.05 7.07 5.05
C ILE A 93 -9.39 6.65 4.46
N GLN A 94 -10.46 6.94 5.17
CA GLN A 94 -11.83 6.69 4.74
C GLN A 94 -12.29 7.79 3.78
N ILE A 95 -12.87 7.38 2.66
CA ILE A 95 -13.45 8.31 1.70
C ILE A 95 -14.94 8.43 2.00
N ILE A 96 -15.39 9.63 2.31
CA ILE A 96 -16.79 9.93 2.61
C ILE A 96 -17.40 10.56 1.36
N SER A 97 -18.29 9.81 0.71
CA SER A 97 -19.06 10.31 -0.42
C SER A 97 -20.28 11.10 0.05
N PRO A 98 -20.68 12.19 -0.64
CA PRO A 98 -21.94 12.85 -0.35
C PRO A 98 -23.13 11.92 -0.64
N PRO A 99 -24.30 12.11 0.01
CA PRO A 99 -25.46 11.21 -0.14
C PRO A 99 -25.96 11.01 -1.57
N ASN A 100 -25.70 11.99 -2.45
CA ASN A 100 -26.11 11.99 -3.85
C ASN A 100 -24.96 11.63 -4.80
N PHE A 101 -23.84 11.08 -4.30
CA PHE A 101 -22.79 10.50 -5.15
C PHE A 101 -23.31 9.18 -5.72
N GLN A 102 -24.17 9.30 -6.72
CA GLN A 102 -24.69 8.19 -7.52
C GLN A 102 -24.33 8.48 -8.97
N ASP A 103 -23.10 8.14 -9.33
CA ASP A 103 -22.85 7.80 -10.71
C ASP A 103 -23.21 6.32 -10.83
N GLU A 104 -24.23 6.00 -11.64
CA GLU A 104 -24.69 4.62 -11.86
C GLU A 104 -23.57 3.73 -12.41
N ASN A 105 -22.50 4.32 -12.96
CA ASN A 105 -21.33 3.63 -13.49
C ASN A 105 -20.10 3.71 -12.56
N CYS A 106 -20.18 4.42 -11.43
CA CYS A 106 -19.03 4.63 -10.55
C CYS A 106 -19.35 4.32 -9.09
N GLY A 107 -18.66 3.32 -8.55
CA GLY A 107 -18.74 2.97 -7.14
C GLY A 107 -18.10 4.04 -6.24
N PRO A 108 -18.40 4.03 -4.93
CA PRO A 108 -17.81 4.98 -3.97
C PRO A 108 -16.32 4.72 -3.72
N ILE A 109 -15.80 3.57 -4.17
CA ILE A 109 -14.44 3.12 -3.92
C ILE A 109 -13.57 3.54 -5.12
N PRO A 110 -12.42 4.19 -4.87
CA PRO A 110 -11.49 4.52 -5.92
C PRO A 110 -10.92 3.26 -6.57
N THR A 111 -10.44 3.39 -7.79
CA THR A 111 -9.98 2.24 -8.59
C THR A 111 -8.47 2.26 -8.80
N ASP A 112 -7.81 3.37 -8.49
CA ASP A 112 -6.38 3.54 -8.72
C ASP A 112 -5.71 4.42 -7.65
N ILE A 113 -4.50 4.01 -7.23
CA ILE A 113 -3.60 4.76 -6.36
C ILE A 113 -2.33 5.06 -7.17
N ILE A 114 -2.04 6.35 -7.32
CA ILE A 114 -0.84 6.84 -7.97
C ILE A 114 -0.05 7.65 -6.94
N PHE A 115 1.24 7.39 -6.82
CA PHE A 115 2.12 8.29 -6.08
C PHE A 115 2.66 9.37 -7.02
N GLU A 116 2.46 10.63 -6.65
CA GLU A 116 3.06 11.78 -7.31
C GLU A 116 4.20 12.33 -6.45
N SER A 117 5.31 12.66 -7.13
CA SER A 117 6.46 13.34 -6.56
C SER A 117 6.85 14.49 -7.48
N ALA A 118 7.44 15.54 -6.90
CA ALA A 118 7.96 16.68 -7.66
C ALA A 118 9.26 16.35 -8.42
N ASP A 119 9.92 15.24 -8.11
CA ASP A 119 11.18 14.85 -8.74
C ASP A 119 10.94 13.86 -9.91
N SER A 120 11.43 14.23 -11.09
CA SER A 120 11.31 13.41 -12.30
C SER A 120 12.16 12.12 -12.29
N LYS A 121 13.02 11.94 -11.28
CA LYS A 121 13.79 10.71 -11.09
C LYS A 121 13.00 9.60 -10.42
N ASP A 122 11.87 9.92 -9.79
CA ASP A 122 11.01 8.92 -9.17
C ASP A 122 10.29 8.12 -10.26
N LYS A 123 10.32 6.80 -10.14
CA LYS A 123 9.89 5.89 -11.22
C LYS A 123 8.91 4.86 -10.69
N TYR A 124 7.93 4.53 -11.52
CA TYR A 124 7.04 3.41 -11.30
C TYR A 124 7.45 2.24 -12.20
N ASP A 125 7.68 1.08 -11.59
CA ASP A 125 7.89 -0.20 -12.26
C ASP A 125 6.57 -0.96 -12.31
N GLN A 126 5.95 -0.99 -13.49
CA GLN A 126 4.70 -1.69 -13.74
C GLN A 126 4.82 -3.21 -13.56
N THR A 127 6.00 -3.79 -13.79
CA THR A 127 6.21 -5.24 -13.68
C THR A 127 6.09 -5.69 -12.23
N ASN A 128 6.63 -4.86 -11.32
CA ASN A 128 6.68 -5.16 -9.91
C ASN A 128 5.57 -4.45 -9.11
N ASN A 129 4.75 -3.59 -9.73
CA ASN A 129 3.82 -2.68 -9.05
C ASN A 129 4.52 -1.92 -7.91
N GLU A 130 5.67 -1.32 -8.24
CA GLU A 130 6.55 -0.68 -7.25
C GLU A 130 6.99 0.72 -7.70
N TYR A 131 6.88 1.70 -6.80
CA TYR A 131 7.51 2.99 -6.94
C TYR A 131 8.90 3.00 -6.30
N GLU A 132 9.88 3.53 -7.03
CA GLU A 132 11.22 3.83 -6.54
C GLU A 132 11.40 5.35 -6.40
N PHE A 133 11.50 5.85 -5.16
CA PHE A 133 11.61 7.28 -4.85
C PHE A 133 13.06 7.73 -4.67
N TRP A 134 13.77 7.94 -5.79
CA TRP A 134 15.14 8.46 -5.81
C TRP A 134 15.29 9.85 -5.21
N SER A 135 14.23 10.67 -5.21
CA SER A 135 14.17 11.95 -4.50
C SER A 135 14.42 11.84 -2.99
N LEU A 136 14.11 10.66 -2.43
CA LEU A 136 14.28 10.33 -1.02
C LEU A 136 15.55 9.50 -0.77
N ASN A 137 16.44 9.37 -1.75
CA ASN A 137 17.60 8.50 -1.65
C ASN A 137 18.40 8.69 -0.35
N GLY A 138 18.61 7.60 0.38
CA GLY A 138 19.35 7.59 1.64
C GLY A 138 18.56 8.07 2.86
N VAL A 139 17.29 8.46 2.74
CA VAL A 139 16.42 8.75 3.89
C VAL A 139 16.25 7.49 4.73
N LYS A 140 16.65 7.52 6.00
CA LYS A 140 16.60 6.37 6.93
C LYS A 140 15.48 6.42 7.96
N GLU A 141 14.89 7.60 8.16
CA GLU A 141 13.85 7.83 9.15
C GLU A 141 12.55 8.18 8.43
N LYS A 142 11.45 7.52 8.82
CA LYS A 142 10.13 7.71 8.19
C LYS A 142 9.68 9.17 8.27
N GLU A 143 9.99 9.83 9.38
CA GLU A 143 9.65 11.23 9.66
C GLU A 143 10.30 12.21 8.68
N ARG A 144 11.28 11.75 7.88
CA ARG A 144 11.92 12.54 6.84
C ARG A 144 11.30 12.34 5.46
N ILE A 145 10.34 11.42 5.31
CA ILE A 145 9.58 11.22 4.07
C ILE A 145 8.61 12.39 3.89
N ASN A 146 8.85 13.17 2.84
CA ASN A 146 8.11 14.39 2.51
C ASN A 146 8.05 14.58 0.99
N ASN A 147 7.25 15.55 0.53
CA ASN A 147 7.09 15.91 -0.89
C ASN A 147 6.54 14.79 -1.77
N LEU A 148 5.85 13.83 -1.16
CA LEU A 148 5.07 12.81 -1.86
C LEU A 148 3.58 13.10 -1.68
N THR A 149 2.78 12.84 -2.71
CA THR A 149 1.32 12.91 -2.64
C THR A 149 0.73 11.62 -3.16
N ILE A 150 -0.15 11.00 -2.38
CA ILE A 150 -0.98 9.90 -2.87
C ILE A 150 -2.15 10.55 -3.61
N LYS A 151 -2.24 10.25 -4.90
CA LYS A 151 -3.32 10.68 -5.77
C LYS A 151 -4.24 9.51 -6.05
N VAL A 152 -5.50 9.72 -5.73
CA VAL A 152 -6.50 8.66 -5.83
C VAL A 152 -7.54 9.04 -6.86
N LYS A 153 -7.80 8.12 -7.79
CA LYS A 153 -8.64 8.35 -8.98
C LYS A 153 -9.71 7.27 -9.11
N TRP A 154 -10.77 7.64 -9.81
CA TRP A 154 -11.83 6.77 -10.26
C TRP A 154 -11.71 6.60 -11.78
N THR A 155 -11.62 5.35 -12.27
CA THR A 155 -11.53 5.05 -13.70
C THR A 155 -12.84 5.30 -14.43
N CYS A 156 -13.95 5.35 -13.71
CA CYS A 156 -15.30 5.48 -14.25
C CYS A 156 -15.77 6.92 -14.46
N ALA A 157 -15.04 7.93 -13.99
CA ALA A 157 -15.59 9.28 -13.90
C ALA A 157 -14.66 10.37 -14.47
N ASP A 158 -15.22 11.19 -15.37
CA ASP A 158 -14.81 12.59 -15.60
C ASP A 158 -15.29 13.53 -14.46
N VAL A 159 -15.84 12.97 -13.37
CA VAL A 159 -16.86 13.62 -12.52
C VAL A 159 -16.33 14.06 -11.15
N SER A 160 -15.13 13.65 -10.72
CA SER A 160 -14.57 14.10 -9.44
C SER A 160 -13.08 14.43 -9.55
N GLU A 161 -12.69 15.56 -8.98
CA GLU A 161 -11.28 15.88 -8.81
C GLU A 161 -10.59 14.74 -8.03
N PRO A 162 -9.37 14.33 -8.41
CA PRO A 162 -8.62 13.32 -7.67
C PRO A 162 -8.44 13.75 -6.21
N ILE A 163 -8.60 12.80 -5.29
CA ILE A 163 -8.25 13.06 -3.89
C ILE A 163 -6.72 13.11 -3.80
N MET A 164 -6.21 14.19 -3.25
CA MET A 164 -4.79 14.42 -3.03
C MET A 164 -4.47 14.29 -1.54
N ILE A 165 -3.66 13.29 -1.18
CA ILE A 165 -3.25 13.01 0.20
C ILE A 165 -1.75 13.29 0.32
N PRO A 166 -1.33 14.46 0.83
CA PRO A 166 0.08 14.75 1.00
C PRO A 166 0.67 13.88 2.12
N ILE A 167 1.90 13.40 1.91
CA ILE A 167 2.71 12.76 2.95
C ILE A 167 3.64 13.81 3.54
N ILE A 168 3.42 14.13 4.81
CA ILE A 168 4.19 15.11 5.57
C ILE A 168 4.76 14.41 6.78
N ASN A 169 6.08 14.43 6.92
CA ASN A 169 6.84 13.72 7.94
C ASN A 169 6.43 12.24 8.07
N GLY A 170 6.26 11.57 6.92
CA GLY A 170 5.89 10.16 6.86
C GLY A 170 4.46 9.85 7.29
N LYS A 171 3.57 10.85 7.31
CA LYS A 171 2.17 10.69 7.73
C LYS A 171 1.21 11.24 6.67
N PRO A 172 0.07 10.56 6.40
CA PRO A 172 -1.01 11.13 5.60
C PRO A 172 -1.49 12.43 6.23
N PHE A 173 -1.58 13.49 5.43
CA PHE A 173 -1.96 14.84 5.85
C PHE A 173 -1.12 15.42 7.00
N GLY A 174 0.05 14.84 7.30
CA GLY A 174 0.87 15.22 8.46
C GLY A 174 0.28 14.86 9.82
N LYS A 175 -0.75 14.00 9.84
CA LYS A 175 -1.59 13.71 11.00
C LYS A 175 -1.23 12.38 11.67
N ASP A 176 -1.24 12.37 13.00
CA ASP A 176 -0.96 11.18 13.81
C ASP A 176 -2.16 10.23 13.89
N GLU A 177 -3.35 10.70 13.55
CA GLU A 177 -4.56 9.88 13.57
C GLU A 177 -4.43 8.70 12.61
N ARG A 178 -4.57 7.48 13.17
CA ARG A 178 -4.49 6.21 12.43
C ARG A 178 -5.68 5.99 11.51
N VAL A 179 -6.81 6.57 11.86
CA VAL A 179 -8.01 6.58 11.03
C VAL A 179 -8.32 8.04 10.71
N GLN A 180 -8.35 8.35 9.43
CA GLN A 180 -8.61 9.68 8.91
C GLN A 180 -9.76 9.61 7.92
N SER A 181 -10.36 10.75 7.62
CA SER A 181 -11.44 10.83 6.65
C SER A 181 -11.24 12.00 5.71
N VAL A 182 -11.63 11.80 4.46
CA VAL A 182 -11.63 12.81 3.41
C VAL A 182 -12.97 12.77 2.69
N SER A 183 -13.57 13.92 2.45
CA SER A 183 -14.84 14.01 1.75
C SER A 183 -14.63 14.20 0.25
N LEU A 184 -15.40 13.50 -0.56
CA LEU A 184 -15.54 13.83 -1.97
C LEU A 184 -16.25 15.18 -2.09
N SER A 185 -15.64 16.09 -2.84
CA SER A 185 -16.17 17.41 -3.18
C SER A 185 -17.03 17.38 -4.43
#